data_AF-A0A344UUS8-F1
#
_entry.id   AF-A0A344UUS8-F1
#
_cell.length_a   1.000
_cell.length_b   1.000
_cell.length_c   1.000
_cell.angle_alpha   90.00
_cell.angle_beta   90.00
_cell.angle_gamma   90.00
#
_symmetry.space_group_name_H-M   'P 1'
#
loop_
_entity.id
_entity.type
_entity.pdbx_description
1 polymer ?
#
loop_
_entity_poly.entity_id
_entity_poly.type
_entity_poly.pdbx_seq_one_letter_code
_entity_poly.pdbx_strand_id
1 'polypeptide(L)'
;MEFKEFVSAGRSRLAAQEEWELFGRLEAGVLAAELLDGLGGVRHDATDEELRVLVAEGRLAAVQLWRATLGMAVKVAANLAQFSGGPGEDMEQAGCVGLGEAMQRFDRAKGVRFITFAWVWVRRRVSEELLSSDAARTVWRRRTERAVDRRALSLAMTLGREPSDDELAASMGVDEHWIRQRRDPGGDVLVGDPTSIAEAEHHPSDRWAAEWLGEAIAELPRLQRRIIELRFGLGGPSLPRHVVAADLRVTLGVVRRLESQALAILREARTSSRDAA
;
A
#
# COMPACT_ATOMS: atom_id res chain seq x y z
N MET A 1 9.89 0.66 27.35
CA MET A 1 10.08 0.81 25.90
C MET A 1 8.84 1.53 25.40
N GLU A 2 8.99 2.78 24.98
CA GLU A 2 7.85 3.54 24.48
C GLU A 2 7.41 3.02 23.10
N PHE A 3 6.10 3.11 22.80
CA PHE A 3 5.53 2.68 21.51
C PHE A 3 6.24 3.30 20.31
N LYS A 4 6.67 4.57 20.44
CA LYS A 4 7.47 5.28 19.42
C LYS A 4 8.87 4.67 19.23
N GLU A 5 9.52 4.19 20.29
CA GLU A 5 10.82 3.50 20.19
C GLU A 5 10.67 2.16 19.44
N PHE A 6 9.61 1.40 19.75
CA PHE A 6 9.27 0.13 19.11
C PHE A 6 9.02 0.28 17.60
N VAL A 7 8.30 1.34 17.19
CA VAL A 7 8.04 1.68 15.78
C VAL A 7 9.33 2.13 15.08
N SER A 8 10.19 2.90 15.75
CA SER A 8 11.44 3.41 15.16
C SER A 8 12.50 2.33 14.91
N ALA A 9 12.47 1.25 15.72
CA ALA A 9 13.33 0.08 15.58
C ALA A 9 12.93 -0.82 14.39
N GLY A 10 11.66 -0.74 13.93
CA GLY A 10 11.09 -1.51 12.82
C GLY A 10 11.46 -1.03 11.42
N ARG A 11 12.65 -0.44 11.20
CA ARG A 11 13.13 -0.03 9.85
C ARG A 11 13.63 -1.20 8.99
N SER A 12 13.54 -2.43 9.49
CA SER A 12 13.89 -3.64 8.76
C SER A 12 12.78 -3.99 7.77
N ARG A 13 12.92 -3.55 6.51
CA ARG A 13 12.11 -4.09 5.42
C ARG A 13 12.51 -5.54 5.19
N LEU A 14 11.62 -6.48 5.48
CA LEU A 14 11.81 -7.89 5.14
C LEU A 14 12.06 -8.03 3.64
N ALA A 15 13.07 -8.82 3.29
CA ALA A 15 13.25 -9.30 1.93
C ALA A 15 12.06 -10.20 1.55
N ALA A 16 11.76 -10.32 0.25
CA ALA A 16 10.66 -11.16 -0.22
C ALA A 16 10.81 -12.63 0.22
N GLN A 17 12.05 -13.12 0.29
CA GLN A 17 12.36 -14.47 0.75
C GLN A 17 12.07 -14.66 2.25
N GLU A 18 12.51 -13.72 3.09
CA GLU A 18 12.27 -13.75 4.53
C GLU A 18 10.76 -13.66 4.83
N GLU A 19 10.05 -12.79 4.10
CA GLU A 19 8.60 -12.66 4.18
C GLU A 19 7.90 -13.98 3.84
N TRP A 20 8.31 -14.64 2.75
CA TRP A 20 7.79 -15.95 2.35
C TRP A 20 8.02 -17.03 3.41
N GLU A 21 9.23 -17.08 3.97
CA GLU A 21 9.60 -18.06 5.01
C GLU A 21 8.82 -17.84 6.31
N LEU A 22 8.64 -16.59 6.72
CA LEU A 22 7.87 -16.25 7.91
C LEU A 22 6.40 -16.61 7.76
N PHE A 23 5.77 -16.30 6.63
CA PHE A 23 4.39 -16.72 6.38
C PHE A 23 4.26 -18.25 6.30
N GLY A 24 5.24 -18.95 5.71
CA GLY A 24 5.24 -20.41 5.70
C GLY A 24 5.30 -21.02 7.10
N ARG A 25 6.12 -20.47 8.00
CA ARG A 25 6.18 -20.90 9.42
C ARG A 25 4.91 -20.57 10.17
N LEU A 26 4.32 -19.40 9.92
CA LEU A 26 3.04 -18.99 10.50
C LEU A 26 1.93 -19.97 10.11
N GLU A 27 1.77 -20.24 8.81
CA GLU A 27 0.79 -21.19 8.28
C GLU A 27 0.99 -22.59 8.87
N ALA A 28 2.23 -23.10 8.89
CA ALA A 28 2.55 -24.39 9.46
C ALA A 28 2.18 -24.48 10.95
N GLY A 29 2.43 -23.41 11.72
CA GLY A 29 2.07 -23.36 13.13
C GLY A 29 0.56 -23.29 13.37
N VAL A 30 -0.21 -22.63 12.51
CA VAL A 30 -1.68 -22.62 12.58
C VAL A 30 -2.23 -24.02 12.29
N LEU A 31 -1.77 -24.66 11.21
CA LEU A 31 -2.18 -26.02 10.86
C LEU A 31 -1.80 -27.03 11.96
N ALA A 32 -0.59 -26.91 12.53
CA ALA A 32 -0.16 -27.78 13.61
C ALA A 32 -1.02 -27.63 14.88
N ALA A 33 -1.50 -26.41 15.17
CA ALA A 33 -2.43 -26.18 16.27
C ALA A 33 -3.79 -26.86 16.01
N GLU A 34 -4.33 -26.75 14.79
CA GLU A 34 -5.59 -27.42 14.42
C GLU A 34 -5.49 -28.94 14.55
N LEU A 35 -4.36 -29.52 14.11
CA LEU A 35 -4.11 -30.96 14.24
C LEU A 35 -4.04 -31.41 15.71
N LEU A 36 -3.40 -30.62 16.59
CA LEU A 36 -3.37 -30.89 18.03
C LEU A 36 -4.75 -30.82 18.68
N ASP A 37 -5.60 -29.91 18.21
CA ASP A 37 -6.98 -29.75 18.68
C ASP A 37 -7.91 -30.85 18.12
N GLY A 38 -7.38 -31.77 17.29
CA GLY A 38 -8.14 -32.83 16.63
C GLY A 38 -9.07 -32.32 15.52
N LEU A 39 -8.86 -31.08 15.08
CA LEU A 39 -9.63 -30.42 14.04
C LEU A 39 -8.98 -30.73 12.68
N GLY A 40 -9.80 -31.06 11.68
CA GLY A 40 -9.36 -31.22 10.29
C GLY A 40 -9.30 -32.67 9.77
N GLY A 41 -9.33 -33.70 10.62
CA GLY A 41 -9.44 -35.10 10.19
C GLY A 41 -8.34 -35.58 9.24
N VAL A 42 -7.23 -34.86 9.15
CA VAL A 42 -6.11 -35.15 8.26
C VAL A 42 -5.22 -36.19 8.93
N ARG A 43 -4.90 -37.26 8.20
CA ARG A 43 -3.90 -38.23 8.66
C ARG A 43 -2.51 -37.61 8.57
N HIS A 44 -1.77 -37.63 9.67
CA HIS A 44 -0.37 -37.22 9.74
C HIS A 44 0.43 -38.26 10.54
N ASP A 45 1.75 -38.26 10.33
CA ASP A 45 2.74 -39.06 11.05
C ASP A 45 3.49 -38.24 12.12
N ALA A 46 3.30 -36.91 12.14
CA ALA A 46 3.90 -36.02 13.13
C ALA A 46 3.41 -36.35 14.54
N THR A 47 4.34 -36.36 15.49
CA THR A 47 4.07 -36.50 16.92
C THR A 47 3.53 -35.21 17.52
N ASP A 48 2.81 -35.31 18.63
CA ASP A 48 2.33 -34.13 19.36
C ASP A 48 3.46 -33.14 19.71
N GLU A 49 4.66 -33.65 20.00
CA GLU A 49 5.80 -32.82 20.34
C GLU A 49 6.31 -32.02 19.14
N GLU A 50 6.41 -32.65 17.96
CA GLU A 50 6.75 -31.97 16.71
C GLU A 50 5.71 -30.90 16.35
N LEU A 51 4.42 -31.21 16.53
CA LEU A 51 3.35 -30.23 16.31
C LEU A 51 3.47 -29.04 17.26
N ARG A 52 3.78 -29.25 18.55
CA ARG A 52 4.00 -28.15 19.51
C ARG A 52 5.18 -27.26 19.11
N VAL A 53 6.25 -27.84 18.57
CA VAL A 53 7.39 -27.07 18.04
C VAL A 53 6.93 -26.17 16.89
N LEU A 54 6.18 -26.71 15.92
CA LEU A 54 5.65 -25.94 14.80
C LEU A 54 4.73 -24.80 15.25
N VAL A 55 3.87 -25.05 16.25
CA VAL A 55 3.01 -24.02 16.85
C VAL A 55 3.87 -22.89 17.46
N ALA A 56 4.91 -23.23 18.21
CA ALA A 56 5.80 -22.24 18.82
C ALA A 56 6.55 -21.42 17.74
N GLU A 57 7.03 -22.07 16.69
CA GLU A 57 7.69 -21.41 15.57
C GLU A 57 6.75 -20.48 14.80
N GLY A 58 5.51 -20.89 14.56
CA GLY A 58 4.50 -20.06 13.90
C GLY A 58 4.14 -18.82 14.71
N ARG A 59 4.02 -18.94 16.05
CA ARG A 59 3.82 -17.80 16.96
C ARG A 59 4.99 -16.82 16.90
N LEU A 60 6.23 -17.32 16.89
CA LEU A 60 7.41 -16.48 16.76
C LEU A 60 7.44 -15.76 15.39
N ALA A 61 7.09 -16.46 14.31
CA ALA A 61 7.02 -15.89 12.98
C ALA A 61 5.97 -14.76 12.89
N ALA A 62 4.79 -14.95 13.50
CA ALA A 62 3.76 -13.92 13.59
C ALA A 62 4.24 -12.64 14.30
N VAL A 63 4.96 -12.79 15.42
CA VAL A 63 5.55 -11.65 16.15
C VAL A 63 6.60 -10.92 15.29
N GLN A 64 7.42 -11.66 14.54
CA GLN A 64 8.43 -11.07 13.65
C GLN A 64 7.80 -10.30 12.49
N LEU A 65 6.79 -10.89 11.82
CA LEU A 65 6.01 -10.23 10.77
C LEU A 65 5.36 -8.95 11.29
N TRP A 66 4.71 -9.01 12.45
CA TRP A 66 4.07 -7.86 13.08
C TRP A 66 5.07 -6.73 13.33
N ARG A 67 6.20 -7.04 13.98
CA ARG A 67 7.25 -6.05 14.28
C ARG A 67 7.84 -5.39 13.04
N ALA A 68 8.06 -6.16 11.97
CA ALA A 68 8.63 -5.65 10.74
C ALA A 68 7.67 -4.75 9.94
N THR A 69 6.36 -4.91 10.14
CA THR A 69 5.34 -4.22 9.32
C THR A 69 4.55 -3.16 10.06
N LEU A 70 4.55 -3.18 11.40
CA LEU A 70 3.85 -2.21 12.23
C LEU A 70 4.21 -0.76 11.91
N GLY A 71 5.50 -0.49 11.67
CA GLY A 71 5.95 0.87 11.36
C GLY A 71 5.35 1.45 10.07
N MET A 72 5.04 0.60 9.09
CA MET A 72 4.28 1.02 7.91
C MET A 72 2.83 1.35 8.28
N ALA A 73 2.17 0.51 9.07
CA ALA A 73 0.77 0.72 9.45
C ALA A 73 0.58 2.03 10.22
N VAL A 74 1.44 2.27 11.23
CA VAL A 74 1.46 3.53 12.00
C VAL A 74 1.71 4.73 11.10
N LYS A 75 2.65 4.63 10.15
CA LYS A 75 2.92 5.73 9.21
C LYS A 75 1.73 6.05 8.30
N VAL A 76 1.03 5.03 7.79
CA VAL A 76 -0.16 5.21 6.96
C VAL A 76 -1.27 5.87 7.78
N ALA A 77 -1.51 5.38 9.00
CA ALA A 77 -2.51 5.93 9.91
C ALA A 77 -2.22 7.39 10.29
N ALA A 78 -0.98 7.71 10.67
CA ALA A 78 -0.58 9.06 11.06
C ALA A 78 -0.74 10.06 9.90
N ASN A 79 -0.37 9.66 8.68
CA ASN A 79 -0.59 10.49 7.49
C ASN A 79 -2.09 10.79 7.29
N LEU A 80 -2.95 9.78 7.39
CA LEU A 80 -4.40 9.95 7.25
C LEU A 80 -4.96 10.86 8.36
N ALA A 81 -4.55 10.65 9.61
CA ALA A 81 -4.96 11.48 10.74
C ALA A 81 -4.60 12.96 10.54
N GLN A 82 -3.39 13.25 10.06
CA GLN A 82 -2.89 14.60 9.83
C GLN A 82 -3.77 15.38 8.84
N PHE A 83 -4.30 14.73 7.82
CA PHE A 83 -5.13 15.39 6.82
C PHE A 83 -6.60 15.48 7.24
N SER A 84 -7.08 14.63 8.14
CA SER A 84 -8.51 14.53 8.45
C SER A 84 -8.91 15.10 9.81
N GLY A 85 -7.95 15.46 10.67
CA GLY A 85 -8.20 16.12 11.96
C GLY A 85 -8.76 15.19 13.05
N GLY A 86 -8.69 13.87 12.85
CA GLY A 86 -9.08 12.88 13.85
C GLY A 86 -8.03 12.69 14.95
N PRO A 87 -8.39 12.09 16.10
CA PRO A 87 -7.43 11.74 17.14
C PRO A 87 -6.38 10.77 16.59
N GLY A 88 -5.10 11.11 16.71
CA GLY A 88 -4.01 10.31 16.14
C GLY A 88 -3.94 8.88 16.70
N GLU A 89 -4.24 8.70 17.99
CA GLU A 89 -4.18 7.40 18.66
C GLU A 89 -5.23 6.41 18.13
N ASP A 90 -6.46 6.87 17.89
CA ASP A 90 -7.53 6.01 17.36
C ASP A 90 -7.21 5.55 15.93
N MET A 91 -6.64 6.43 15.11
CA MET A 91 -6.21 6.08 13.76
C MET A 91 -5.05 5.08 13.77
N GLU A 92 -4.07 5.25 14.66
CA GLU A 92 -2.97 4.30 14.82
C GLU A 92 -3.46 2.91 15.23
N GLN A 93 -4.43 2.85 16.16
CA GLN A 93 -5.08 1.59 16.56
C GLN A 93 -5.85 0.94 15.41
N ALA A 94 -6.65 1.72 14.66
CA ALA A 94 -7.34 1.23 13.47
C ALA A 94 -6.35 0.69 12.42
N GLY A 95 -5.20 1.35 12.25
CA GLY A 95 -4.13 0.87 11.39
C GLY A 95 -3.55 -0.47 11.85
N CYS A 96 -3.38 -0.67 13.16
CA CYS A 96 -2.96 -1.96 13.72
C CYS A 96 -4.00 -3.06 13.47
N VAL A 97 -5.28 -2.76 13.65
CA VAL A 97 -6.37 -3.71 13.36
C VAL A 97 -6.37 -4.10 11.88
N GLY A 98 -6.26 -3.13 10.97
CA GLY A 98 -6.19 -3.40 9.53
C GLY A 98 -4.96 -4.23 9.14
N LEU A 99 -3.81 -4.03 9.80
CA LEU A 99 -2.63 -4.87 9.60
C LEU A 99 -2.88 -6.32 10.05
N GLY A 100 -3.53 -6.52 11.19
CA GLY A 100 -3.90 -7.85 11.68
C GLY A 100 -4.84 -8.58 10.72
N GLU A 101 -5.85 -7.88 10.21
CA GLU A 101 -6.77 -8.43 9.21
C GLU A 101 -6.07 -8.80 7.90
N ALA A 102 -5.08 -8.00 7.48
CA ALA A 102 -4.25 -8.30 6.33
C ALA A 102 -3.43 -9.58 6.55
N MET A 103 -2.81 -9.74 7.72
CA MET A 103 -2.01 -10.93 8.02
C MET A 103 -2.83 -12.21 7.95
N GLN A 104 -4.09 -12.18 8.41
CA GLN A 104 -4.99 -13.33 8.38
C GLN A 104 -5.44 -13.72 6.97
N ARG A 105 -5.51 -12.76 6.04
CA ARG A 105 -6.05 -12.96 4.68
C ARG A 105 -4.97 -13.05 3.60
N PHE A 106 -3.73 -12.78 3.96
CA PHE A 106 -2.63 -12.81 3.03
C PHE A 106 -2.38 -14.24 2.57
N ASP A 107 -2.23 -14.39 1.25
CA ASP A 107 -1.89 -15.66 0.62
C ASP A 107 -0.54 -15.48 -0.07
N ARG A 108 0.50 -16.11 0.48
CA ARG A 108 1.85 -16.01 -0.07
C ARG A 108 1.93 -16.62 -1.46
N ALA A 109 1.14 -17.64 -1.80
CA ALA A 109 1.19 -18.32 -3.10
C ALA A 109 0.82 -17.40 -4.28
N LYS A 110 0.14 -16.28 -4.03
CA LYS A 110 -0.22 -15.29 -5.04
C LYS A 110 0.96 -14.45 -5.56
N GLY A 111 2.14 -14.55 -4.93
CA GLY A 111 3.35 -13.87 -5.40
C GLY A 111 3.35 -12.34 -5.25
N VAL A 112 2.38 -11.78 -4.52
CA VAL A 112 2.33 -10.36 -4.17
C VAL A 112 3.05 -10.12 -2.85
N ARG A 113 3.72 -8.96 -2.72
CA ARG A 113 4.37 -8.57 -1.47
C ARG A 113 3.33 -8.28 -0.38
N PHE A 114 3.57 -8.76 0.83
CA PHE A 114 2.67 -8.55 1.96
C PHE A 114 2.46 -7.07 2.25
N ILE A 115 3.52 -6.24 2.22
CA ILE A 115 3.42 -4.79 2.44
C ILE A 115 2.45 -4.14 1.44
N THR A 116 2.44 -4.59 0.19
CA THR A 116 1.52 -4.09 -0.84
C THR A 116 0.07 -4.45 -0.51
N PHE A 117 -0.17 -5.69 -0.08
CA PHE A 117 -1.49 -6.14 0.33
C PHE A 117 -1.97 -5.44 1.60
N ALA A 118 -1.13 -5.41 2.64
CA ALA A 118 -1.43 -4.83 3.94
C ALA A 118 -1.75 -3.34 3.86
N TRP A 119 -1.11 -2.60 2.96
CA TRP A 119 -1.41 -1.19 2.75
C TRP A 119 -2.91 -0.94 2.45
N VAL A 120 -3.54 -1.79 1.63
CA VAL A 120 -4.96 -1.66 1.28
C VAL A 120 -5.85 -1.85 2.52
N TRP A 121 -5.58 -2.88 3.31
CA TRP A 121 -6.34 -3.20 4.52
C TRP A 121 -6.17 -2.15 5.62
N VAL A 122 -4.94 -1.69 5.85
CA VAL A 122 -4.65 -0.63 6.81
C VAL A 122 -5.39 0.64 6.41
N ARG A 123 -5.27 1.07 5.15
CA ARG A 123 -5.91 2.31 4.67
C ARG A 123 -7.43 2.23 4.74
N ARG A 124 -8.03 1.10 4.37
CA ARG A 124 -9.46 0.84 4.51
C ARG A 124 -9.90 0.98 5.96
N ARG A 125 -9.26 0.27 6.88
CA ARG A 125 -9.66 0.25 8.29
C ARG A 125 -9.53 1.62 8.96
N VAL A 126 -8.46 2.36 8.65
CA VAL A 126 -8.28 3.75 9.14
C VAL A 126 -9.34 4.67 8.56
N SER A 127 -9.71 4.50 7.29
CA SER A 127 -10.76 5.31 6.65
C SER A 127 -12.14 5.02 7.24
N GLU A 128 -12.46 3.76 7.54
CA GLU A 128 -13.67 3.36 8.25
C GLU A 128 -13.73 4.00 9.65
N GLU A 129 -12.62 3.96 10.39
CA GLU A 129 -12.55 4.58 11.72
C GLU A 129 -12.69 6.10 11.64
N LEU A 130 -12.06 6.74 10.65
CA LEU A 130 -12.21 8.17 10.43
C LEU A 130 -13.68 8.55 10.19
N LEU A 131 -14.44 7.70 9.51
CA LEU A 131 -15.85 7.94 9.24
C LEU A 131 -16.78 7.41 10.32
N SER A 132 -16.29 6.90 11.44
CA SER A 132 -17.15 6.30 12.47
C SER A 132 -18.06 7.37 13.12
N SER A 133 -17.59 8.61 13.26
CA SER A 133 -18.35 9.72 13.86
C SER A 133 -18.94 10.72 12.86
N ASP A 134 -20.14 11.24 13.14
CA ASP A 134 -20.82 12.25 12.32
C ASP A 134 -19.99 13.53 12.15
N ALA A 135 -19.27 13.92 13.21
CA ALA A 135 -18.38 15.07 13.21
C ALA A 135 -17.22 14.88 12.23
N ALA A 136 -16.57 13.72 12.27
CA ALA A 136 -15.46 13.41 11.38
C ALA A 136 -15.91 13.24 9.92
N ARG A 137 -17.08 12.62 9.66
CA ARG A 137 -17.70 12.58 8.33
C ARG A 137 -17.95 13.99 7.77
N THR A 138 -18.43 14.91 8.60
CA THR A 138 -18.70 16.30 8.20
C THR A 138 -17.42 17.08 7.88
N VAL A 139 -16.37 16.92 8.69
CA VAL A 139 -15.06 17.56 8.46
C VAL A 139 -14.42 17.02 7.18
N TRP A 140 -14.41 15.69 7.02
CA TRP A 140 -13.87 15.03 5.84
C TRP A 140 -14.61 15.46 4.56
N ARG A 141 -15.95 15.47 4.58
CA ARG A 141 -16.78 15.97 3.47
C ARG A 141 -16.34 17.36 3.02
N ARG A 142 -16.34 18.34 3.92
CA ARG A 142 -15.95 19.73 3.62
C ARG A 142 -14.54 19.84 3.07
N ARG A 143 -13.63 18.96 3.50
CA ARG A 143 -12.27 18.92 2.98
C ARG A 143 -12.22 18.39 1.55
N THR A 144 -12.97 17.33 1.25
CA THR A 144 -13.05 16.77 -0.10
C THR A 144 -13.73 17.72 -1.09
N GLU A 145 -14.79 18.43 -0.68
CA GLU A 145 -15.42 19.50 -1.47
C GLU A 145 -14.39 20.58 -1.85
N ARG A 146 -13.65 21.11 -0.87
CA ARG A 146 -12.57 22.09 -1.12
C ARG A 146 -11.42 21.55 -1.97
N ALA A 147 -11.18 20.24 -1.97
CA ALA A 147 -10.16 19.63 -2.83
C ALA A 147 -10.64 19.58 -4.29
N VAL A 148 -11.90 19.21 -4.51
CA VAL A 148 -12.56 19.25 -5.82
C VAL A 148 -12.58 20.68 -6.35
N ASP A 149 -12.98 21.66 -5.54
CA ASP A 149 -13.02 23.08 -5.95
C ASP A 149 -11.64 23.57 -6.38
N ARG A 150 -10.59 23.29 -5.58
CA ARG A 150 -9.22 23.68 -5.93
C ARG A 150 -8.75 23.04 -7.23
N ARG A 151 -9.11 21.77 -7.48
CA ARG A 151 -8.74 21.10 -8.73
C ARG A 151 -9.51 21.65 -9.91
N ALA A 152 -10.80 21.97 -9.74
CA ALA A 152 -11.64 22.60 -10.73
C ALA A 152 -11.06 23.95 -11.18
N LEU A 153 -10.65 24.81 -10.23
CA LEU A 153 -9.98 26.08 -10.55
C LEU A 153 -8.68 25.86 -11.33
N SER A 154 -7.82 24.95 -10.88
CA SER A 154 -6.55 24.65 -11.57
C SER A 154 -6.77 24.15 -13.01
N LEU A 155 -7.74 23.26 -13.20
CA LEU A 155 -8.07 22.71 -14.51
C LEU A 155 -8.75 23.75 -15.41
N ALA A 156 -9.60 24.61 -14.84
CA ALA A 156 -10.22 25.72 -15.56
C ALA A 156 -9.19 26.72 -16.10
N MET A 157 -8.14 27.02 -15.32
CA MET A 157 -7.03 27.86 -15.77
C MET A 157 -6.27 27.26 -16.95
N THR A 158 -6.19 25.92 -17.02
CA THR A 158 -5.46 25.21 -18.08
C THR A 158 -6.32 25.07 -19.34
N LEU A 159 -7.61 24.81 -19.18
CA LEU A 159 -8.56 24.61 -20.28
C LEU A 159 -9.17 25.91 -20.83
N GLY A 160 -9.10 27.01 -20.07
CA GLY A 160 -9.76 28.27 -20.41
C GLY A 160 -11.29 28.23 -20.31
N ARG A 161 -11.85 27.16 -19.72
CA ARG A 161 -13.28 26.95 -19.47
C ARG A 161 -13.48 26.11 -18.22
N GLU A 162 -14.71 26.10 -17.69
CA GLU A 162 -15.07 25.19 -16.60
C GLU A 162 -14.89 23.72 -17.03
N PRO A 163 -14.23 22.87 -16.21
CA PRO A 163 -14.09 21.46 -16.50
C PRO A 163 -15.40 20.70 -16.25
N SER A 164 -15.66 19.69 -17.07
CA SER A 164 -16.74 18.73 -16.84
C SER A 164 -16.44 17.79 -15.67
N ASP A 165 -17.45 17.13 -15.11
CA ASP A 165 -17.28 16.20 -13.99
C ASP A 165 -16.39 15.00 -14.36
N ASP A 166 -16.46 14.51 -15.61
CA ASP A 166 -15.59 13.44 -16.13
C ASP A 166 -14.12 13.90 -16.24
N GLU A 167 -13.88 15.12 -16.75
CA GLU A 167 -12.53 15.70 -16.81
C GLU A 167 -11.96 15.92 -15.41
N LEU A 168 -12.79 16.37 -14.47
CA LEU A 168 -12.43 16.51 -13.05
C LEU A 168 -12.10 15.15 -12.44
N ALA A 169 -12.94 14.15 -12.68
CA ALA A 169 -12.78 12.78 -12.19
C ALA A 169 -11.49 12.15 -12.71
N ALA A 170 -11.21 12.25 -14.01
CA ALA A 170 -9.94 11.83 -14.60
C ALA A 170 -8.74 12.59 -14.02
N SER A 171 -8.89 13.91 -13.79
CA SER A 171 -7.86 14.78 -13.22
C SER A 171 -7.59 14.55 -11.73
N MET A 172 -8.47 13.84 -11.03
CA MET A 172 -8.36 13.48 -9.61
C MET A 172 -8.16 11.97 -9.39
N GLY A 173 -8.55 11.12 -10.34
CA GLY A 173 -8.33 9.66 -10.31
C GLY A 173 -9.41 8.95 -9.54
N VAL A 174 -10.61 9.49 -9.66
CA VAL A 174 -11.80 9.07 -8.95
C VAL A 174 -12.89 8.81 -9.96
N ASP A 175 -13.96 8.17 -9.50
CA ASP A 175 -15.15 7.98 -10.30
C ASP A 175 -15.92 9.31 -10.50
N GLU A 176 -16.56 9.50 -11.65
CA GLU A 176 -17.39 10.67 -11.93
C GLU A 176 -18.51 10.84 -10.89
N HIS A 177 -19.09 9.74 -10.43
CA HIS A 177 -20.09 9.74 -9.36
C HIS A 177 -19.56 10.33 -8.06
N TRP A 178 -18.28 10.09 -7.75
CA TRP A 178 -17.62 10.63 -6.56
C TRP A 178 -17.51 12.17 -6.63
N ILE A 179 -17.21 12.73 -7.80
CA ILE A 179 -17.17 14.18 -8.04
C ILE A 179 -18.57 14.77 -7.90
N ARG A 180 -19.55 14.15 -8.55
CA ARG A 180 -20.95 14.60 -8.54
C ARG A 180 -21.51 14.71 -7.12
N GLN A 181 -21.25 13.70 -6.27
CA GLN A 181 -21.65 13.70 -4.85
C GLN A 181 -21.05 14.86 -4.04
N ARG A 182 -19.93 15.44 -4.46
CA ARG A 182 -19.24 16.53 -3.75
C ARG A 182 -19.56 17.91 -4.30
N ARG A 183 -20.11 17.99 -5.51
CA ARG A 183 -20.64 19.23 -6.08
C ARG A 183 -22.12 19.43 -5.80
N ASP A 184 -22.86 18.37 -5.48
CA ASP A 184 -24.30 18.44 -5.15
C ASP A 184 -24.55 18.53 -3.62
N PRO A 185 -25.03 19.67 -3.11
CA PRO A 185 -25.31 19.86 -1.68
C PRO A 185 -26.51 19.05 -1.14
N GLY A 186 -27.34 18.45 -2.02
CA GLY A 186 -28.62 17.83 -1.66
C GLY A 186 -28.63 16.29 -1.67
N GLY A 187 -27.57 15.63 -2.12
CA GLY A 187 -27.52 14.17 -2.25
C GLY A 187 -27.34 13.48 -0.89
N ASP A 188 -28.30 12.65 -0.50
CA ASP A 188 -28.18 11.77 0.65
C ASP A 188 -26.97 10.85 0.41
N VAL A 189 -25.94 11.02 1.24
CA VAL A 189 -24.66 10.35 1.03
C VAL A 189 -24.81 8.91 1.47
N LEU A 190 -25.07 8.04 0.49
CA LEU A 190 -24.58 6.68 0.59
C LEU A 190 -23.08 6.80 0.78
N VAL A 191 -22.64 6.48 2.00
CA VAL A 191 -21.23 6.32 2.37
C VAL A 191 -20.60 5.52 1.25
N GLY A 192 -19.88 6.22 0.36
CA GLY A 192 -19.13 5.58 -0.70
C GLY A 192 -18.25 4.56 -0.03
N ASP A 193 -18.24 3.34 -0.57
CA ASP A 193 -17.42 2.21 -0.14
C ASP A 193 -16.10 2.74 0.44
N PRO A 194 -15.67 2.40 1.68
CA PRO A 194 -14.44 2.92 2.28
C PRO A 194 -13.22 2.81 1.35
N THR A 195 -13.26 1.89 0.39
CA THR A 195 -12.34 1.76 -0.75
C THR A 195 -12.28 2.98 -1.68
N SER A 196 -13.40 3.65 -1.94
CA SER A 196 -13.49 4.88 -2.76
C SER A 196 -12.90 6.12 -2.09
N ILE A 197 -12.80 6.12 -0.75
CA ILE A 197 -12.00 7.10 0.01
C ILE A 197 -10.52 6.73 -0.07
N ALA A 198 -10.24 5.43 -0.10
CA ALA A 198 -8.92 4.90 -0.33
C ALA A 198 -8.38 5.17 -1.77
N GLU A 199 -9.24 5.49 -2.73
CA GLU A 199 -8.83 5.87 -4.10
C GLU A 199 -8.80 7.41 -4.29
N ALA A 200 -9.64 8.13 -3.56
CA ALA A 200 -9.84 9.57 -3.73
C ALA A 200 -8.79 10.50 -3.11
N GLU A 201 -7.90 9.97 -2.28
CA GLU A 201 -6.68 10.69 -1.92
C GLU A 201 -5.51 10.20 -2.77
N HIS A 202 -5.64 10.31 -4.09
CA HIS A 202 -4.47 10.69 -4.85
C HIS A 202 -4.12 12.12 -4.42
N HIS A 203 -3.15 12.26 -3.52
CA HIS A 203 -2.61 13.56 -3.19
C HIS A 203 -2.20 14.24 -4.51
N PRO A 204 -2.38 15.56 -4.71
CA PRO A 204 -1.80 16.24 -5.87
C PRO A 204 -0.27 16.02 -5.97
N SER A 205 0.37 15.71 -4.83
CA SER A 205 1.77 15.26 -4.73
C SER A 205 2.02 13.86 -5.31
N ASP A 206 1.04 12.95 -5.27
CA ASP A 206 1.17 11.57 -5.77
C ASP A 206 0.87 11.49 -7.27
N ARG A 207 0.01 12.37 -7.80
CA ARG A 207 -0.16 12.55 -9.25
C ARG A 207 1.03 13.22 -9.90
N TRP A 208 1.53 14.32 -9.33
CA TRP A 208 2.81 14.91 -9.73
C TRP A 208 3.91 13.85 -9.69
N ALA A 209 3.98 13.05 -8.62
CA ALA A 209 4.99 12.00 -8.51
C ALA A 209 4.78 10.87 -9.54
N ALA A 210 3.55 10.51 -9.89
CA ALA A 210 3.26 9.48 -10.88
C ALA A 210 3.52 9.94 -12.32
N GLU A 211 3.12 11.17 -12.66
CA GLU A 211 3.40 11.82 -13.95
C GLU A 211 4.91 12.04 -14.11
N TRP A 212 5.57 12.66 -13.12
CA TRP A 212 7.02 12.82 -13.09
C TRP A 212 7.76 11.49 -13.17
N LEU A 213 7.32 10.46 -12.43
CA LEU A 213 7.96 9.15 -12.46
C LEU A 213 7.78 8.49 -13.83
N GLY A 214 6.62 8.66 -14.47
CA GLY A 214 6.36 8.21 -15.83
C GLY A 214 7.30 8.87 -16.83
N GLU A 215 7.47 10.18 -16.76
CA GLU A 215 8.40 10.95 -17.60
C GLU A 215 9.87 10.57 -17.34
N ALA A 216 10.30 10.51 -16.08
CA ALA A 216 11.66 10.14 -15.71
C ALA A 216 12.01 8.70 -16.15
N ILE A 217 11.04 7.79 -16.10
CA ILE A 217 11.19 6.41 -16.61
C ILE A 217 11.20 6.41 -18.15
N ALA A 218 10.45 7.30 -18.79
CA ALA A 218 10.48 7.51 -20.25
C ALA A 218 11.79 8.13 -20.75
N GLU A 219 12.61 8.74 -19.90
CA GLU A 219 13.96 9.20 -20.23
C GLU A 219 15.04 8.10 -20.07
N LEU A 220 14.74 7.05 -19.31
CA LEU A 220 15.69 5.95 -19.15
C LEU A 220 16.00 5.26 -20.51
N PRO A 221 17.25 4.81 -20.71
CA PRO A 221 17.62 3.92 -21.81
C PRO A 221 16.65 2.74 -21.93
N ARG A 222 16.28 2.39 -23.17
CA ARG A 222 15.21 1.40 -23.46
C ARG A 222 15.30 0.11 -22.64
N LEU A 223 16.50 -0.45 -22.50
CA LEU A 223 16.72 -1.67 -21.74
C LEU A 223 16.57 -1.46 -20.22
N GLN A 224 17.03 -0.33 -19.69
CA GLN A 224 16.87 0.03 -18.29
C GLN A 224 15.41 0.28 -17.95
N ARG A 225 14.69 1.03 -18.79
CA ARG A 225 13.24 1.24 -18.68
C ARG A 225 12.51 -0.09 -18.60
N ARG A 226 12.76 -0.98 -19.57
CA ARG A 226 12.11 -2.30 -19.61
C ARG A 226 12.40 -3.15 -18.37
N ILE A 227 13.63 -3.11 -17.87
CA ILE A 227 14.00 -3.77 -16.61
C ILE A 227 13.20 -3.18 -15.44
N ILE A 228 13.09 -1.86 -15.34
CA ILE A 228 12.31 -1.20 -14.28
C ILE A 228 10.82 -1.55 -14.40
N GLU A 229 10.24 -1.49 -15.59
CA GLU A 229 8.83 -1.87 -15.83
C GLU A 229 8.54 -3.29 -15.36
N LEU A 230 9.35 -4.27 -15.78
CA LEU A 230 9.16 -5.67 -15.40
C LEU A 230 9.48 -5.93 -13.92
N ARG A 231 10.51 -5.29 -13.37
CA ARG A 231 10.90 -5.49 -11.96
C ARG A 231 9.90 -4.89 -10.99
N PHE A 232 9.28 -3.77 -11.32
CA PHE A 232 8.40 -3.03 -10.44
C PHE A 232 6.92 -3.14 -10.82
N GLY A 233 6.59 -3.82 -11.92
CA GLY A 233 5.22 -4.08 -12.32
C GLY A 233 4.52 -2.85 -12.92
N LEU A 234 5.26 -2.03 -13.67
CA LEU A 234 4.66 -0.88 -14.36
C LEU A 234 4.00 -1.39 -15.65
N GLY A 235 2.66 -1.51 -15.61
CA GLY A 235 1.87 -2.09 -16.71
C GLY A 235 1.74 -3.62 -16.67
N GLY A 236 2.04 -4.27 -15.54
CA GLY A 236 1.92 -5.72 -15.38
C GLY A 236 2.37 -6.22 -14.00
N PRO A 237 2.45 -7.55 -13.78
CA PRO A 237 2.96 -8.10 -12.52
C PRO A 237 4.46 -7.84 -12.34
N SER A 238 4.90 -7.61 -11.10
CA SER A 238 6.32 -7.50 -10.76
C SER A 238 7.02 -8.85 -10.89
N LEU A 239 8.11 -8.91 -11.64
CA LEU A 239 8.85 -10.14 -11.92
C LEU A 239 10.20 -10.16 -11.22
N PRO A 240 10.64 -11.28 -10.62
CA PRO A 240 11.95 -11.40 -9.99
C PRO A 240 13.09 -11.28 -11.03
N ARG A 241 14.28 -10.84 -10.60
CA ARG A 241 15.41 -10.51 -11.50
C ARG A 241 15.83 -11.66 -12.42
N HIS A 242 15.74 -12.91 -11.96
CA HIS A 242 16.11 -14.08 -12.77
C HIS A 242 15.09 -14.33 -13.89
N VAL A 243 13.81 -14.06 -13.65
CA VAL A 243 12.75 -14.11 -14.69
C VAL A 243 12.94 -12.97 -15.69
N VAL A 244 13.23 -11.76 -15.21
CA VAL A 244 13.53 -10.61 -16.09
C VAL A 244 14.78 -10.87 -16.95
N ALA A 245 15.81 -11.49 -16.36
CA ALA A 245 17.02 -11.90 -17.08
C ALA A 245 16.72 -12.92 -18.18
N ALA A 246 15.87 -13.91 -17.89
CA ALA A 246 15.42 -14.89 -18.86
C ALA A 246 14.58 -14.26 -19.98
N ASP A 247 13.61 -13.42 -19.64
CA ASP A 247 12.71 -12.73 -20.58
C ASP A 247 13.50 -11.82 -21.55
N LEU A 248 14.44 -11.04 -21.01
CA LEU A 248 15.26 -10.11 -21.79
C LEU A 248 16.50 -10.77 -22.40
N ARG A 249 16.70 -12.08 -22.22
CA ARG A 249 17.86 -12.86 -22.70
C ARG A 249 19.20 -12.24 -22.31
N VAL A 250 19.31 -11.76 -21.09
CA VAL A 250 20.53 -11.19 -20.49
C VAL A 250 20.92 -11.94 -19.23
N THR A 251 22.14 -11.75 -18.73
CA THR A 251 22.55 -12.38 -17.48
C THR A 251 21.96 -11.65 -16.27
N LEU A 252 21.79 -12.38 -15.15
CA LEU A 252 21.34 -11.80 -13.88
C LEU A 252 22.23 -10.64 -13.41
N GLY A 253 23.54 -10.72 -13.64
CA GLY A 253 24.50 -9.66 -13.33
C GLY A 253 24.24 -8.38 -14.14
N VAL A 254 23.88 -8.53 -15.42
CA VAL A 254 23.50 -7.39 -16.28
C VAL A 254 22.21 -6.74 -15.77
N VAL A 255 21.18 -7.53 -15.41
CA VAL A 255 19.94 -6.99 -14.83
C VAL A 255 20.21 -6.21 -13.55
N ARG A 256 20.98 -6.77 -12.60
CA ARG A 256 21.33 -6.08 -11.34
C ARG A 256 22.04 -4.75 -11.60
N ARG A 257 23.05 -4.76 -12.48
CA ARG A 257 23.82 -3.55 -12.81
C ARG A 257 22.93 -2.48 -13.45
N LEU A 258 22.13 -2.84 -14.45
CA LEU A 258 21.26 -1.91 -15.15
C LEU A 258 20.13 -1.40 -14.26
N GLU A 259 19.56 -2.24 -13.38
CA GLU A 259 18.59 -1.82 -12.36
C GLU A 259 19.22 -0.81 -11.39
N SER A 260 20.42 -1.08 -10.87
CA SER A 260 21.12 -0.14 -9.99
C SER A 260 21.43 1.19 -10.67
N GLN A 261 21.85 1.17 -11.94
CA GLN A 261 22.10 2.38 -12.73
C GLN A 261 20.81 3.18 -12.97
N ALA A 262 19.73 2.51 -13.36
CA ALA A 262 18.43 3.14 -13.57
C ALA A 262 17.91 3.79 -12.28
N LEU A 263 18.00 3.10 -11.13
CA LEU A 263 17.60 3.66 -9.85
C LEU A 263 18.49 4.83 -9.39
N ALA A 264 19.76 4.86 -9.78
CA ALA A 264 20.63 5.99 -9.51
C ALA A 264 20.19 7.23 -10.32
N ILE A 265 19.95 7.06 -11.63
CA ILE A 265 19.45 8.12 -12.51
C ILE A 265 18.12 8.68 -11.99
N LEU A 266 17.17 7.82 -11.62
CA LEU A 266 15.86 8.25 -11.09
C LEU A 266 15.98 8.99 -9.75
N ARG A 267 16.97 8.65 -8.91
CA ARG A 267 17.22 9.37 -7.65
C ARG A 267 17.81 10.75 -7.90
N GLU A 268 18.76 10.84 -8.83
CA GLU A 268 19.40 12.10 -9.21
C GLU A 268 18.42 13.07 -9.87
N ALA A 269 17.58 12.57 -10.78
CA ALA A 269 16.48 13.33 -11.39
C ALA A 269 15.49 13.85 -10.33
N ARG A 270 15.24 13.08 -9.27
CA ARG A 270 14.35 13.49 -8.17
C ARG A 270 14.94 14.62 -7.35
N THR A 271 16.25 14.62 -7.12
CA THR A 271 16.94 15.71 -6.41
C THR A 271 16.96 16.98 -7.24
N SER A 272 17.29 16.90 -8.53
CA SER A 272 17.29 18.07 -9.42
C SER A 272 15.90 18.68 -9.62
N SER A 273 14.85 17.86 -9.69
CA SER A 273 13.46 18.34 -9.75
C SER A 273 13.00 19.03 -8.45
N ARG A 274 13.67 18.78 -7.32
CA ARG A 274 13.34 19.37 -6.01
C ARG A 274 14.03 20.71 -5.79
N ASP A 275 15.19 20.91 -6.40
CA ASP A 275 15.96 22.17 -6.32
C ASP A 275 15.46 23.23 -7.34
N ALA A 276 14.68 22.79 -8.34
CA ALA A 276 14.09 23.66 -9.36
C ALA A 276 12.66 24.17 -9.03
N ALA A 277 12.09 23.75 -7.89
CA ALA A 277 10.75 24.10 -7.42
C ALA A 277 10.81 24.85 -6.09
#